data_AF-A0A0Q9XUB6-F1
#
_entry.id   AF-A0A0Q9XUB6-F1
#
_cell.length_a   1.000
_cell.length_b   1.000
_cell.length_c   1.000
_cell.angle_alpha   90.00
_cell.angle_beta   90.00
_cell.angle_gamma   90.00
#
_symmetry.space_group_name_H-M   'P 1'
#
loop_
_entity.id
_entity.type
_entity.pdbx_description
1 polymer ?
#
loop_
_entity_poly.entity_id
_entity_poly.type
_entity_poly.pdbx_seq_one_letter_code
_entity_poly.pdbx_strand_id
1 'polypeptide(L)'
;MEAVGQTVSDTMDGWELMWTEFQKISGNVEDDLDPRNQYFPAKFTSLVFINGSYAWSGGGYTGYNGGDTPKRDSGFFKQIVKPLALGNDWGYYHEWGHNINNSRMEHVEVTNNLYAVIMRKKISNSNDDRADWNSLFKRFQGEEVNHGYFTYLGVLLQLQYYYGEDSYGKASSVARTNPDGIMDGLDNNMQRLVIGFSVATETDLTAFFEDWGYVQATEKTKTGDMYKPPKKLKEKVAHLPT
;
A
#
# COMPACT_ATOMS: atom_id res chain seq x y z
N MET A 1 -19.03 16.40 7.54
CA MET A 1 -18.52 17.71 8.00
C MET A 1 -18.54 18.67 6.82
N GLU A 2 -18.97 19.90 7.03
CA GLU A 2 -18.85 20.96 6.02
C GLU A 2 -17.47 21.61 6.10
N ALA A 3 -16.91 21.99 4.95
CA ALA A 3 -15.59 22.60 4.80
C ALA A 3 -15.59 24.10 5.17
N VAL A 4 -16.20 24.47 6.29
CA VAL A 4 -16.36 25.88 6.69
C VAL A 4 -14.98 26.49 6.98
N GLY A 5 -14.62 27.54 6.24
CA GLY A 5 -13.35 28.27 6.40
C GLY A 5 -12.14 27.64 5.70
N GLN A 6 -12.31 26.54 4.99
CA GLN A 6 -11.23 25.89 4.24
C GLN A 6 -11.09 26.48 2.83
N THR A 7 -9.85 26.49 2.35
CA THR A 7 -9.43 27.06 1.07
C THR A 7 -8.88 25.97 0.14
N VAL A 8 -8.61 26.36 -1.11
CA VAL A 8 -7.88 25.49 -2.05
C VAL A 8 -6.47 25.18 -1.54
N SER A 9 -5.83 26.10 -0.80
CA SER A 9 -4.50 25.85 -0.22
C SER A 9 -4.51 24.66 0.72
N ASP A 10 -5.52 24.58 1.60
CA ASP A 10 -5.67 23.44 2.53
C ASP A 10 -5.85 22.10 1.78
N THR A 11 -6.46 22.15 0.59
CA THR A 11 -6.57 20.99 -0.28
C THR A 11 -5.21 20.59 -0.84
N MET A 12 -4.43 21.55 -1.36
CA MET A 12 -3.09 21.30 -1.91
C MET A 12 -2.12 20.79 -0.83
N ASP A 13 -2.16 21.36 0.37
CA ASP A 13 -1.36 20.87 1.51
C ASP A 13 -1.69 19.42 1.84
N GLY A 14 -2.96 19.02 1.72
CA GLY A 14 -3.37 17.63 1.84
C GLY A 14 -2.75 16.72 0.79
N TRP A 15 -2.69 17.15 -0.48
CA TRP A 15 -2.05 16.38 -1.56
C TRP A 15 -0.54 16.23 -1.37
N GLU A 16 0.15 17.27 -0.92
CA GLU A 16 1.59 17.22 -0.61
C GLU A 16 1.88 16.31 0.60
N LEU A 17 1.06 16.40 1.66
CA LEU A 17 1.13 15.49 2.80
C LEU A 17 0.90 14.04 2.36
N MET A 18 -0.10 13.80 1.51
CA MET A 18 -0.38 12.49 0.95
C MET A 18 0.86 11.93 0.25
N TRP A 19 1.55 12.68 -0.61
CA TRP A 19 2.77 12.18 -1.25
C TRP A 19 3.84 11.76 -0.26
N THR A 20 4.08 12.63 0.71
CA THR A 20 5.13 12.44 1.70
C THR A 20 4.87 11.16 2.49
N GLU A 21 3.64 10.93 2.92
CA GLU A 21 3.26 9.71 3.63
C GLU A 21 3.26 8.48 2.72
N PHE A 22 2.88 8.60 1.45
CA PHE A 22 2.93 7.48 0.49
C PHE A 22 4.36 6.97 0.28
N GLN A 23 5.32 7.88 0.21
CA GLN A 23 6.74 7.52 0.13
C GLN A 23 7.18 6.77 1.39
N LYS A 24 6.78 7.23 2.59
CA LYS A 24 7.06 6.53 3.86
C LYS A 24 6.44 5.12 3.87
N ILE A 25 5.18 4.99 3.48
CA ILE A 25 4.47 3.69 3.39
C ILE A 25 5.19 2.75 2.41
N SER A 26 5.76 3.29 1.34
CA SER A 26 6.57 2.55 0.37
C SER A 26 7.98 2.21 0.87
N GLY A 27 8.34 2.61 2.08
CA GLY A 27 9.65 2.38 2.69
C GLY A 27 10.75 3.30 2.18
N ASN A 28 10.39 4.47 1.64
CA ASN A 28 11.35 5.50 1.30
C ASN A 28 11.71 6.34 2.55
N VAL A 29 12.93 6.86 2.59
CA VAL A 29 13.50 7.66 3.68
C VAL A 29 14.24 8.84 3.06
N GLU A 30 14.06 10.05 3.60
CA GLU A 30 14.57 11.30 3.02
C GLU A 30 16.08 11.26 2.70
N ASP A 31 16.89 10.81 3.66
CA ASP A 31 18.36 10.76 3.55
C ASP A 31 18.92 9.31 3.48
N ASP A 32 18.23 8.39 2.80
CA ASP A 32 18.76 7.02 2.62
C ASP A 32 20.09 7.04 1.84
N LEU A 33 21.05 6.21 2.24
CA LEU A 33 22.32 6.07 1.52
C LEU A 33 22.15 5.40 0.14
N ASP A 34 21.09 4.62 -0.04
CA ASP A 34 20.70 4.05 -1.32
C ASP A 34 19.67 4.97 -2.00
N PRO A 35 20.01 5.62 -3.13
CA PRO A 35 19.11 6.56 -3.80
C PRO A 35 17.80 5.92 -4.27
N ARG A 36 17.73 4.58 -4.36
CA ARG A 36 16.50 3.87 -4.70
C ARG A 36 15.46 3.92 -3.57
N ASN A 37 15.88 4.18 -2.34
CA ASN A 37 15.01 4.36 -1.18
C ASN A 37 14.85 5.82 -0.77
N GLN A 38 15.48 6.76 -1.46
CA GLN A 38 15.27 8.18 -1.16
C GLN A 38 13.86 8.64 -1.53
N TYR A 39 13.40 9.71 -0.91
CA TYR A 39 12.26 10.45 -1.45
C TYR A 39 12.56 10.95 -2.85
N PHE A 40 11.53 11.02 -3.68
CA PHE A 40 11.64 11.48 -5.05
C PHE A 40 10.52 12.45 -5.39
N PRO A 41 10.82 13.47 -6.24
CA PRO A 41 9.80 14.37 -6.71
C PRO A 41 8.87 13.65 -7.70
N ALA A 42 7.57 13.85 -7.55
CA ALA A 42 6.57 13.48 -8.55
C ALA A 42 5.60 14.63 -8.76
N LYS A 43 5.10 14.78 -9.99
CA LYS A 43 4.02 15.72 -10.29
C LYS A 43 2.68 15.00 -10.19
N PHE A 44 1.94 15.30 -9.13
CA PHE A 44 0.60 14.78 -8.91
C PHE A 44 -0.38 15.34 -9.92
N THR A 45 -0.98 14.45 -10.71
CA THR A 45 -2.05 14.85 -11.60
C THR A 45 -3.27 13.97 -11.37
N SER A 46 -4.21 14.51 -10.61
CA SER A 46 -5.54 13.94 -10.37
C SER A 46 -6.55 14.66 -11.26
N LEU A 47 -7.25 13.92 -12.12
CA LEU A 47 -8.14 14.46 -13.14
C LEU A 47 -9.59 14.06 -12.84
N VAL A 48 -10.53 14.97 -13.05
CA VAL A 48 -11.97 14.62 -13.03
C VAL A 48 -12.52 14.69 -14.44
N PHE A 49 -13.16 13.60 -14.88
CA PHE A 49 -13.75 13.47 -16.21
C PHE A 49 -15.26 13.23 -16.12
N ILE A 50 -15.96 13.39 -17.24
CA ILE A 50 -17.44 13.36 -17.30
C ILE A 50 -18.03 11.96 -17.50
N ASN A 51 -17.28 11.01 -18.06
CA ASN A 51 -17.75 9.64 -18.32
C ASN A 51 -16.59 8.63 -18.37
N GLY A 52 -16.85 7.38 -17.95
CA GLY A 52 -15.88 6.28 -17.88
C GLY A 52 -15.95 5.50 -16.57
N SER A 53 -14.89 4.77 -16.24
CA SER A 53 -14.74 4.02 -14.98
C SER A 53 -14.93 4.92 -13.76
N TYR A 54 -15.33 4.37 -12.61
CA TYR A 54 -15.50 5.16 -11.37
C TYR A 54 -14.23 5.95 -11.02
N ALA A 55 -13.09 5.26 -11.05
CA ALA A 55 -11.76 5.84 -10.92
C ALA A 55 -10.73 4.94 -11.64
N TRP A 56 -9.53 5.45 -11.89
CA TRP A 56 -8.39 4.70 -12.46
C TRP A 56 -7.05 5.36 -12.13
N SER A 57 -5.98 4.58 -12.28
CA SER A 57 -4.58 5.02 -12.12
C SER A 57 -3.72 4.54 -13.29
N GLY A 58 -2.77 5.38 -13.73
CA GLY A 58 -1.82 4.99 -14.78
C GLY A 58 -0.90 6.11 -15.24
N GLY A 59 0.35 5.77 -15.56
CA GLY A 59 1.32 6.71 -16.15
C GLY A 59 1.68 7.92 -15.30
N GLY A 60 1.52 7.84 -13.98
CA GLY A 60 1.69 9.00 -13.07
C GLY A 60 0.43 9.87 -12.91
N TYR A 61 -0.72 9.41 -13.41
CA TYR A 61 -2.01 10.09 -13.32
C TYR A 61 -3.02 9.26 -12.54
N THR A 62 -3.98 9.94 -11.93
CA THR A 62 -5.23 9.32 -11.47
C THR A 62 -6.42 10.04 -12.11
N GLY A 63 -7.49 9.30 -12.38
CA GLY A 63 -8.71 9.83 -12.96
C GLY A 63 -9.93 9.44 -12.14
N TYR A 64 -10.91 10.34 -12.04
CA TYR A 64 -12.15 10.13 -11.30
C TYR A 64 -13.37 10.57 -12.11
N ASN A 65 -14.43 9.77 -12.12
CA ASN A 65 -15.66 10.10 -12.83
C ASN A 65 -16.54 11.05 -12.01
N GLY A 66 -16.59 12.31 -12.41
CA GLY A 66 -17.43 13.34 -11.78
C GLY A 66 -18.89 13.33 -12.23
N GLY A 67 -19.24 12.51 -13.23
CA GLY A 67 -20.54 12.47 -13.88
C GLY A 67 -20.72 13.53 -14.96
N ASP A 68 -21.75 13.36 -15.79
CA ASP A 68 -22.03 14.23 -16.93
C ASP A 68 -23.06 15.33 -16.60
N THR A 69 -22.82 16.07 -15.52
CA THR A 69 -23.67 17.23 -15.18
C THR A 69 -23.10 18.49 -15.83
N PRO A 70 -23.92 19.33 -16.51
CA PRO A 70 -23.42 20.56 -17.14
C PRO A 70 -22.71 21.51 -16.17
N LYS A 71 -23.14 21.52 -14.90
CA LYS A 71 -22.59 22.39 -13.85
C LYS A 71 -21.32 21.84 -13.20
N ARG A 72 -21.06 20.53 -13.28
CA ARG A 72 -19.90 19.87 -12.66
C ARG A 72 -19.75 20.26 -11.18
N ASP A 73 -20.87 20.31 -10.45
CA ASP A 73 -20.95 20.75 -9.06
C ASP A 73 -21.30 19.60 -8.10
N SER A 74 -21.17 18.36 -8.57
CA SER A 74 -21.49 17.12 -7.85
C SER A 74 -20.36 16.09 -7.93
N GLY A 75 -20.48 14.99 -7.17
CA GLY A 75 -19.54 13.87 -7.25
C GLY A 75 -18.08 14.27 -7.08
N PHE A 76 -17.19 13.65 -7.85
CA PHE A 76 -15.76 13.95 -7.81
C PHE A 76 -15.42 15.40 -8.23
N PHE A 77 -16.22 16.05 -9.07
CA PHE A 77 -15.97 17.46 -9.40
C PHE A 77 -16.05 18.36 -8.16
N LYS A 78 -17.02 18.09 -7.28
CA LYS A 78 -17.14 18.80 -6.00
C LYS A 78 -16.15 18.30 -4.95
N GLN A 79 -15.80 17.02 -4.97
CA GLN A 79 -14.96 16.41 -3.93
C GLN A 79 -13.46 16.67 -4.13
N ILE A 80 -12.97 16.85 -5.35
CA ILE A 80 -11.51 16.97 -5.61
C ILE A 80 -10.92 18.28 -5.11
N VAL A 81 -11.75 19.32 -5.01
CA VAL A 81 -11.40 20.66 -4.51
C VAL A 81 -11.60 20.81 -3.01
N LYS A 82 -12.00 19.73 -2.31
CA LYS A 82 -12.11 19.73 -0.85
C LYS A 82 -10.84 19.18 -0.24
N PRO A 83 -10.49 19.59 1.00
CA PRO A 83 -9.43 18.93 1.74
C PRO A 83 -9.66 17.43 1.82
N LEU A 84 -8.59 16.63 1.68
CA LEU A 84 -8.68 15.18 1.47
C LEU A 84 -9.52 14.48 2.55
N ALA A 85 -9.41 14.90 3.82
CA ALA A 85 -10.21 14.39 4.94
C ALA A 85 -11.73 14.57 4.78
N LEU A 86 -12.17 15.52 3.95
CA LEU A 86 -13.59 15.81 3.64
C LEU A 86 -13.98 15.40 2.22
N GLY A 87 -13.02 14.94 1.43
CA GLY A 87 -13.18 14.47 0.06
C GLY A 87 -13.53 12.98 -0.02
N ASN A 88 -13.24 12.37 -1.16
CA ASN A 88 -13.33 10.91 -1.33
C ASN A 88 -12.02 10.26 -0.85
N ASP A 89 -11.93 10.09 0.47
CA ASP A 89 -10.73 9.60 1.13
C ASP A 89 -10.23 8.26 0.58
N TRP A 90 -11.11 7.26 0.41
CA TRP A 90 -10.72 5.97 -0.13
C TRP A 90 -10.30 6.03 -1.59
N GLY A 91 -11.12 6.63 -2.46
CA GLY A 91 -10.87 6.66 -3.90
C GLY A 91 -9.54 7.32 -4.23
N TYR A 92 -9.23 8.46 -3.60
CA TYR A 92 -7.96 9.14 -3.84
C TYR A 92 -6.77 8.31 -3.40
N TYR A 93 -6.81 7.75 -2.19
CA TYR A 93 -5.67 7.01 -1.69
C TYR A 93 -5.49 5.65 -2.38
N HIS A 94 -6.59 5.02 -2.81
CA HIS A 94 -6.58 3.77 -3.55
C HIS A 94 -5.90 3.91 -4.92
N GLU A 95 -6.27 4.92 -5.71
CA GLU A 95 -5.73 5.11 -7.06
C GLU A 95 -4.28 5.61 -7.03
N TRP A 96 -3.94 6.51 -6.11
CA TRP A 96 -2.53 6.84 -5.90
C TRP A 96 -1.75 5.67 -5.32
N GLY A 97 -2.42 4.77 -4.60
CA GLY A 97 -1.84 3.56 -4.04
C GLY A 97 -1.31 2.70 -5.18
N HIS A 98 -2.12 2.48 -6.22
CA HIS A 98 -1.73 1.80 -7.46
C HIS A 98 -0.50 2.45 -8.12
N ASN A 99 -0.37 3.78 -8.04
CA ASN A 99 0.70 4.50 -8.73
C ASN A 99 2.08 4.28 -8.10
N ILE A 100 2.16 4.31 -6.77
CA ILE A 100 3.43 4.16 -6.04
C ILE A 100 3.72 2.71 -5.63
N ASN A 101 2.72 1.81 -5.74
CA ASN A 101 2.83 0.42 -5.34
C ASN A 101 4.08 -0.23 -5.95
N ASN A 102 4.73 -1.11 -5.19
CA ASN A 102 5.91 -1.78 -5.70
C ASN A 102 5.52 -2.88 -6.69
N SER A 103 5.63 -2.56 -7.99
CA SER A 103 5.29 -3.46 -9.11
C SER A 103 5.99 -4.83 -9.09
N ARG A 104 7.08 -4.99 -8.34
CA ARG A 104 7.77 -6.30 -8.21
C ARG A 104 7.10 -7.24 -7.21
N MET A 105 6.27 -6.74 -6.31
CA MET A 105 5.60 -7.55 -5.28
C MET A 105 4.12 -7.20 -5.14
N GLU A 106 3.57 -6.51 -6.14
CA GLU A 106 2.19 -6.07 -6.13
C GLU A 106 1.22 -7.24 -6.28
N HIS A 107 0.24 -7.27 -5.36
CA HIS A 107 -1.07 -7.88 -5.58
C HIS A 107 -2.05 -6.74 -5.90
N VAL A 108 -2.43 -6.61 -7.18
CA VAL A 108 -3.33 -5.56 -7.68
C VAL A 108 -4.66 -5.62 -6.94
N GLU A 109 -5.22 -4.47 -6.60
CA GLU A 109 -6.42 -4.29 -5.78
C GLU A 109 -6.30 -4.73 -4.32
N VAL A 110 -5.12 -5.17 -3.86
CA VAL A 110 -4.90 -5.61 -2.47
C VAL A 110 -3.81 -4.78 -1.81
N THR A 111 -2.59 -4.83 -2.35
CA THR A 111 -1.43 -4.13 -1.76
C THR A 111 -1.55 -2.62 -1.84
N ASN A 112 -2.15 -2.08 -2.90
CA ASN A 112 -2.45 -0.65 -3.01
C ASN A 112 -3.44 -0.16 -1.94
N ASN A 113 -4.30 -1.04 -1.42
CA ASN A 113 -5.24 -0.68 -0.34
C ASN A 113 -4.56 -0.47 1.01
N LEU A 114 -3.33 -0.96 1.23
CA LEU A 114 -2.58 -0.66 2.46
C LEU A 114 -2.32 0.84 2.59
N TYR A 115 -2.03 1.51 1.47
CA TYR A 115 -1.90 2.97 1.42
C TYR A 115 -3.20 3.64 1.84
N ALA A 116 -4.34 3.20 1.30
CA ALA A 116 -5.64 3.76 1.65
C ALA A 116 -5.98 3.61 3.13
N VAL A 117 -5.73 2.44 3.73
CA VAL A 117 -5.96 2.20 5.16
C VAL A 117 -5.13 3.14 6.02
N ILE A 118 -3.82 3.19 5.79
CA ILE A 118 -2.89 4.01 6.58
C ILE A 118 -3.24 5.50 6.47
N MET A 119 -3.61 5.94 5.26
CA MET A 119 -3.87 7.35 4.98
C MET A 119 -5.22 7.82 5.52
N ARG A 120 -6.25 6.97 5.50
CA ARG A 120 -7.52 7.27 6.16
C ARG A 120 -7.35 7.38 7.67
N LYS A 121 -6.50 6.55 8.28
CA LYS A 121 -6.15 6.68 9.70
C LYS A 121 -5.44 8.00 9.99
N LYS A 122 -4.43 8.37 9.19
CA LYS A 122 -3.61 9.58 9.39
C LYS A 122 -4.34 10.89 9.09
N ILE A 123 -5.05 10.99 7.98
CA ILE A 123 -5.65 12.24 7.50
C ILE A 123 -7.14 12.33 7.83
N SER A 124 -7.85 11.21 7.78
CA SER A 124 -9.32 11.18 7.90
C SER A 124 -9.80 10.71 9.28
N ASN A 125 -8.88 10.44 10.21
CA ASN A 125 -9.14 9.89 11.55
C ASN A 125 -10.09 8.68 11.53
N SER A 126 -9.99 7.85 10.49
CA SER A 126 -10.82 6.67 10.33
C SER A 126 -10.16 5.45 10.97
N ASN A 127 -10.95 4.67 11.71
CA ASN A 127 -10.54 3.35 12.22
C ASN A 127 -11.08 2.20 11.36
N ASP A 128 -11.70 2.51 10.22
CA ASP A 128 -12.24 1.52 9.29
C ASP A 128 -11.18 1.14 8.26
N ASP A 129 -10.65 -0.07 8.38
CA ASP A 129 -9.66 -0.66 7.48
C ASP A 129 -10.28 -1.34 6.24
N ARG A 130 -11.62 -1.41 6.19
CA ARG A 130 -12.42 -2.09 5.15
C ARG A 130 -12.08 -3.56 4.91
N ALA A 131 -11.25 -4.19 5.72
CA ALA A 131 -10.98 -5.60 5.57
C ALA A 131 -12.23 -6.43 5.89
N ASP A 132 -12.45 -7.50 5.13
CA ASP A 132 -13.57 -8.40 5.38
C ASP A 132 -13.24 -9.38 6.51
N TRP A 133 -13.19 -8.84 7.73
CA TRP A 133 -12.94 -9.62 8.94
C TRP A 133 -13.97 -10.72 9.15
N ASN A 134 -15.23 -10.49 8.76
CA ASN A 134 -16.29 -11.50 8.85
C ASN A 134 -15.96 -12.72 8.00
N SER A 135 -15.48 -12.53 6.76
CA SER A 135 -15.01 -13.64 5.93
C SER A 135 -13.78 -14.33 6.52
N LEU A 136 -12.81 -13.57 7.05
CA LEU A 136 -11.63 -14.16 7.68
C LEU A 136 -11.96 -15.02 8.92
N PHE A 137 -12.91 -14.58 9.75
CA PHE A 137 -13.28 -15.31 10.96
C PHE A 137 -13.99 -16.64 10.69
N LYS A 138 -14.60 -16.83 9.51
CA LYS A 138 -15.19 -18.11 9.09
C LYS A 138 -14.19 -19.26 9.12
N ARG A 139 -12.91 -18.99 8.88
CA ARG A 139 -11.83 -20.00 9.00
C ARG A 139 -11.86 -20.70 10.36
N PHE A 140 -12.03 -19.96 11.44
CA PHE A 140 -12.03 -20.51 12.81
C PHE A 140 -13.32 -21.26 13.16
N GLN A 141 -14.31 -21.21 12.27
CA GLN A 141 -15.56 -21.95 12.37
C GLN A 141 -15.54 -23.22 11.50
N GLY A 142 -14.42 -23.51 10.84
CA GLY A 142 -14.29 -24.64 9.91
C GLY A 142 -14.99 -24.40 8.56
N GLU A 143 -15.36 -23.16 8.27
CA GLU A 143 -15.99 -22.75 7.02
C GLU A 143 -14.94 -22.33 5.98
N GLU A 144 -15.31 -22.46 4.70
CA GLU A 144 -14.49 -22.01 3.58
C GLU A 144 -14.45 -20.47 3.52
N VAL A 145 -13.25 -19.92 3.32
CA VAL A 145 -13.01 -18.48 3.21
C VAL A 145 -13.02 -18.08 1.73
N ASN A 146 -13.86 -17.12 1.37
CA ASN A 146 -13.81 -16.53 0.03
C ASN A 146 -12.74 -15.43 -0.02
N HIS A 147 -11.74 -15.64 -0.85
CA HIS A 147 -10.57 -14.80 -0.99
C HIS A 147 -10.76 -13.69 -2.04
N GLY A 148 -11.59 -12.70 -1.72
CA GLY A 148 -11.67 -11.44 -2.45
C GLY A 148 -10.60 -10.43 -2.03
N TYR A 149 -10.56 -9.27 -2.71
CA TYR A 149 -9.56 -8.22 -2.45
C TYR A 149 -9.51 -7.76 -0.99
N PHE A 150 -10.66 -7.51 -0.37
CA PHE A 150 -10.76 -7.08 1.02
C PHE A 150 -10.48 -8.19 2.03
N THR A 151 -10.69 -9.45 1.67
CA THR A 151 -10.26 -10.60 2.48
C THR A 151 -8.73 -10.68 2.48
N TYR A 152 -8.10 -10.60 1.31
CA TYR A 152 -6.63 -10.61 1.22
C TYR A 152 -5.98 -9.36 1.85
N LEU A 153 -6.64 -8.20 1.78
CA LEU A 153 -6.21 -7.01 2.53
C LEU A 153 -6.14 -7.32 4.03
N GLY A 154 -7.17 -7.96 4.59
CA GLY A 154 -7.18 -8.36 6.00
C GLY A 154 -6.07 -9.37 6.35
N VAL A 155 -5.67 -10.25 5.43
CA VAL A 155 -4.48 -11.12 5.63
C VAL A 155 -3.20 -10.28 5.76
N LEU A 156 -3.01 -9.28 4.90
CA LEU A 156 -1.83 -8.40 4.98
C LEU A 156 -1.87 -7.49 6.21
N LEU A 157 -3.05 -7.01 6.62
CA LEU A 157 -3.21 -6.18 7.82
C LEU A 157 -2.87 -6.94 9.11
N GLN A 158 -3.08 -8.26 9.18
CA GLN A 158 -2.60 -9.06 10.32
C GLN A 158 -1.08 -8.92 10.50
N LEU A 159 -0.31 -8.87 9.41
CA LEU A 159 1.13 -8.65 9.48
C LEU A 159 1.47 -7.24 9.94
N GLN A 160 0.76 -6.22 9.46
CA GLN A 160 0.98 -4.85 9.93
C GLN A 160 0.63 -4.68 11.42
N TYR A 161 -0.43 -5.33 11.89
CA TYR A 161 -0.83 -5.28 13.30
C TYR A 161 0.15 -6.04 14.20
N TYR A 162 0.76 -7.12 13.72
CA TYR A 162 1.69 -7.93 14.50
C TYR A 162 3.13 -7.40 14.45
N TYR A 163 3.65 -7.09 13.26
CA TYR A 163 5.04 -6.69 13.03
C TYR A 163 5.26 -5.18 12.92
N GLY A 164 4.19 -4.40 12.78
CA GLY A 164 4.22 -2.95 12.63
C GLY A 164 3.72 -2.48 11.26
N GLU A 165 3.12 -1.28 11.25
CA GLU A 165 2.56 -0.62 10.05
C GLU A 165 3.62 -0.40 8.94
N ASP A 166 4.90 -0.35 9.31
CA ASP A 166 6.04 -0.17 8.39
C ASP A 166 6.55 -1.47 7.74
N SER A 167 5.98 -2.63 8.09
CA SER A 167 6.39 -3.94 7.56
C SER A 167 6.30 -4.02 6.03
N TYR A 168 5.25 -3.46 5.43
CA TYR A 168 5.10 -3.40 3.97
C TYR A 168 6.17 -2.50 3.34
N GLY A 169 6.48 -1.35 3.95
CA GLY A 169 7.54 -0.45 3.47
C GLY A 169 8.92 -1.13 3.48
N LYS A 170 9.23 -1.85 4.56
CA LYS A 170 10.45 -2.66 4.66
C LYS A 170 10.50 -3.75 3.57
N ALA A 171 9.41 -4.47 3.35
CA ALA A 171 9.32 -5.48 2.29
C ALA A 171 9.51 -4.86 0.89
N SER A 172 8.90 -3.69 0.65
CA SER A 172 9.03 -2.92 -0.59
C SER A 172 10.48 -2.49 -0.83
N SER A 173 11.17 -2.02 0.21
CA SER A 173 12.59 -1.67 0.16
C SER A 173 13.47 -2.85 -0.23
N VAL A 174 13.22 -4.05 0.33
CA VAL A 174 13.93 -5.29 -0.06
C VAL A 174 13.70 -5.59 -1.55
N ALA A 175 12.45 -5.56 -2.01
CA ALA A 175 12.11 -5.84 -3.41
C ALA A 175 12.69 -4.82 -4.39
N ARG A 176 12.81 -3.56 -3.97
CA ARG A 176 13.35 -2.45 -4.77
C ARG A 176 14.88 -2.48 -4.87
N THR A 177 15.55 -2.87 -3.79
CA THR A 177 17.03 -2.77 -3.69
C THR A 177 17.77 -4.07 -4.03
N ASN A 178 17.11 -5.22 -3.95
CA ASN A 178 17.71 -6.53 -4.21
C ASN A 178 16.93 -7.37 -5.23
N PRO A 179 16.62 -6.84 -6.44
CA PRO A 179 15.77 -7.52 -7.41
C PRO A 179 16.40 -8.80 -7.97
N ASP A 180 17.72 -8.83 -8.15
CA ASP A 180 18.47 -9.97 -8.69
C ASP A 180 19.02 -10.89 -7.58
N GLY A 181 18.60 -10.66 -6.34
CA GLY A 181 18.98 -11.47 -5.19
C GLY A 181 17.84 -12.36 -4.75
N ILE A 182 17.31 -12.10 -3.56
CA ILE A 182 16.27 -12.95 -2.94
C ILE A 182 14.93 -12.95 -3.70
N MET A 183 14.76 -11.99 -4.62
CA MET A 183 13.58 -11.86 -5.47
C MET A 183 13.74 -12.59 -6.82
N ASP A 184 14.97 -13.01 -7.15
CA ASP A 184 15.29 -13.65 -8.42
C ASP A 184 14.76 -15.09 -8.47
N GLY A 185 14.35 -15.51 -9.65
CA GLY A 185 13.85 -16.87 -9.89
C GLY A 185 12.50 -17.20 -9.25
N LEU A 186 11.83 -16.25 -8.57
CA LEU A 186 10.45 -16.39 -8.10
C LEU A 186 9.46 -16.21 -9.26
N ASP A 187 8.40 -17.01 -9.26
CA ASP A 187 7.51 -17.18 -10.41
C ASP A 187 6.55 -16.00 -10.60
N ASN A 188 6.15 -15.33 -9.51
CA ASN A 188 5.17 -14.24 -9.56
C ASN A 188 5.34 -13.25 -8.40
N ASN A 189 4.59 -12.14 -8.47
CA ASN A 189 4.62 -11.08 -7.47
C ASN A 189 4.15 -11.54 -6.08
N MET A 190 3.25 -12.53 -5.98
CA MET A 190 2.78 -12.99 -4.68
C MET A 190 3.87 -13.74 -3.93
N GLN A 191 4.66 -14.56 -4.63
CA GLN A 191 5.84 -15.17 -4.02
C GLN A 191 6.83 -14.10 -3.55
N ARG A 192 7.10 -13.08 -4.37
CA ARG A 192 7.96 -11.95 -3.98
C ARG A 192 7.42 -11.16 -2.80
N LEU A 193 6.10 -11.01 -2.68
CA LEU A 193 5.45 -10.37 -1.54
C LEU A 193 5.68 -11.18 -0.25
N VAL A 194 5.44 -12.49 -0.30
CA VAL A 194 5.66 -13.40 0.84
C VAL A 194 7.11 -13.38 1.30
N ILE A 195 8.05 -13.48 0.36
CA ILE A 195 9.48 -13.44 0.66
C ILE A 195 9.91 -12.05 1.15
N GLY A 196 9.41 -10.98 0.53
CA GLY A 196 9.66 -9.61 0.96
C GLY A 196 9.23 -9.37 2.40
N PHE A 197 8.01 -9.79 2.76
CA PHE A 197 7.54 -9.73 4.15
C PHE A 197 8.39 -10.59 5.06
N SER A 198 8.70 -11.84 4.68
CA SER A 198 9.47 -12.75 5.53
C SER A 198 10.86 -12.22 5.86
N VAL A 199 11.53 -11.60 4.88
CA VAL A 199 12.83 -10.94 5.09
C VAL A 199 12.66 -9.69 5.95
N ALA A 200 11.66 -8.86 5.67
CA ALA A 200 11.41 -7.62 6.40
C ALA A 200 11.06 -7.85 7.87
N THR A 201 10.40 -8.96 8.20
CA THR A 201 9.99 -9.32 9.56
C THR A 201 10.92 -10.34 10.21
N GLU A 202 12.01 -10.72 9.54
CA GLU A 202 12.94 -11.77 9.98
C GLU A 202 12.24 -13.06 10.43
N THR A 203 11.13 -13.41 9.79
CA THR A 203 10.28 -14.55 10.14
C THR A 203 9.88 -15.29 8.88
N ASP A 204 9.96 -16.62 8.87
CA ASP A 204 9.40 -17.42 7.78
C ASP A 204 7.87 -17.35 7.80
N LEU A 205 7.29 -16.60 6.86
CA LEU A 205 5.83 -16.45 6.71
C LEU A 205 5.23 -17.39 5.65
N THR A 206 6.02 -18.29 5.06
CA THR A 206 5.52 -19.16 3.98
C THR A 206 4.35 -20.01 4.43
N ALA A 207 4.43 -20.63 5.61
CA ALA A 207 3.35 -21.41 6.19
C ALA A 207 2.10 -20.55 6.45
N PHE A 208 2.27 -19.33 6.98
CA PHE A 208 1.16 -18.40 7.22
C PHE A 208 0.41 -18.06 5.92
N PHE A 209 1.14 -17.73 4.86
CA PHE A 209 0.54 -17.36 3.58
C PHE A 209 -0.04 -18.56 2.82
N GLU A 210 0.59 -19.74 2.93
CA GLU A 210 0.06 -21.00 2.37
C GLU A 210 -1.23 -21.40 3.08
N ASP A 211 -1.27 -21.27 4.41
CA ASP A 211 -2.46 -21.50 5.21
C ASP A 211 -3.62 -20.60 4.77
N TRP A 212 -3.35 -19.34 4.44
CA TRP A 212 -4.34 -18.39 3.90
C TRP A 212 -4.60 -18.53 2.40
N GLY A 213 -4.09 -19.57 1.73
CA GLY A 213 -4.32 -19.80 0.30
C GLY A 213 -3.79 -18.67 -0.59
N TYR A 214 -2.76 -17.95 -0.14
CA TYR A 214 -2.18 -16.80 -0.85
C TYR A 214 -1.18 -17.27 -1.92
N VAL A 215 -0.33 -18.23 -1.56
CA VAL A 215 0.65 -18.87 -2.45
C VAL A 215 0.80 -20.34 -2.08
N GLN A 216 1.20 -21.18 -3.03
CA GLN A 216 1.72 -22.51 -2.72
C GLN A 216 3.22 -22.39 -2.45
N ALA A 217 3.67 -22.89 -1.31
CA ALA A 217 5.06 -22.77 -0.92
C ALA A 217 5.91 -23.79 -1.69
N THR A 218 6.78 -23.29 -2.56
CA THR A 218 7.75 -24.08 -3.34
C THR A 218 9.07 -24.21 -2.59
N GLU A 219 9.94 -25.13 -3.00
CA GLU A 219 11.30 -25.24 -2.48
C GLU A 219 12.05 -23.90 -2.53
N LYS A 220 11.86 -23.11 -3.60
CA LYS A 220 12.45 -21.77 -3.73
C LYS A 220 11.96 -20.79 -2.68
N THR A 221 10.71 -20.89 -2.26
CA THR A 221 10.16 -20.04 -1.19
C THR A 221 10.54 -20.53 0.21
N LYS A 222 10.90 -21.80 0.37
CA LYS A 222 11.17 -22.44 1.67
C LYS A 222 12.66 -22.44 2.07
N THR A 223 13.59 -22.03 1.21
CA THR A 223 15.03 -22.11 1.53
C THR A 223 15.41 -21.19 2.69
N GLY A 224 15.75 -21.79 3.83
CA GLY A 224 16.12 -21.12 5.10
C GLY A 224 17.39 -20.25 5.06
N ASP A 225 18.14 -20.22 3.96
CA ASP A 225 19.25 -19.29 3.76
C ASP A 225 18.78 -17.87 3.37
N MET A 226 17.50 -17.71 3.02
CA MET A 226 16.86 -16.42 2.75
C MET A 226 16.65 -15.54 3.99
N TYR A 227 16.63 -16.16 5.18
CA TYR A 227 16.36 -15.47 6.45
C TYR A 227 17.61 -14.93 7.14
N LYS A 228 18.77 -15.06 6.51
CA LYS A 228 19.97 -14.31 6.93
C LYS A 228 19.90 -12.97 6.21
N PRO A 229 19.81 -11.83 6.93
CA PRO A 229 20.05 -10.54 6.32
C PRO A 229 21.37 -10.65 5.54
N PRO A 230 21.48 -10.09 4.32
CA PRO A 230 22.78 -9.91 3.69
C PRO A 230 23.73 -9.37 4.75
N LYS A 231 24.95 -9.91 4.88
CA LYS A 231 25.92 -9.53 5.93
C LYS A 231 26.07 -7.99 6.12
N LYS A 232 25.71 -7.20 5.11
CA LYS A 232 25.69 -5.73 5.10
C LYS A 232 24.51 -5.04 5.82
N LEU A 233 23.44 -5.74 6.18
CA LEU A 233 22.30 -5.17 6.94
C LEU A 233 22.55 -5.19 8.46
N LYS A 234 23.31 -6.17 8.96
CA LYS A 234 23.66 -6.28 10.39
C LYS A 234 24.61 -5.17 10.89
N GLU A 235 25.29 -4.48 9.99
CA GLU A 235 26.17 -3.36 10.35
C GLU A 235 25.43 -2.00 10.38
N LYS A 236 24.18 -1.91 9.89
CA LYS A 236 23.46 -0.63 9.73
C LYS A 236 22.40 -0.31 10.77
N VAL A 237 21.93 -1.29 11.56
CA VAL A 237 20.90 -1.06 12.60
C VAL A 237 21.49 -0.47 13.90
N ALA A 238 22.82 -0.38 14.00
CA ALA A 238 23.48 0.14 15.20
C ALA A 238 23.47 1.68 15.33
N HIS A 239 22.96 2.45 14.37
CA HIS A 239 23.09 3.92 14.33
C HIS A 239 21.78 4.64 13.96
N LEU A 240 20.67 4.28 14.60
CA LEU A 240 19.52 5.19 14.69
C LEU A 240 19.41 5.70 16.13
N PRO A 241 19.33 7.03 16.36
CA PRO A 241 19.11 7.57 17.70
C PRO A 241 17.75 7.09 18.22
N THR A 242 17.74 6.65 19.47
CA THR A 242 16.54 6.42 20.28
C THR A 242 15.68 7.65 20.43
#